data_AF-K6UAS8-F1
#
_entry.id   AF-K6UAS8-F1
#
_cell.length_a   1.000
_cell.length_b   1.000
_cell.length_c   1.000
_cell.angle_alpha   90.00
_cell.angle_beta   90.00
_cell.angle_gamma   90.00
#
_symmetry.space_group_name_H-M   'P 1'
#
loop_
_entity.id
_entity.type
_entity.pdbx_description
1 polymer ?
#
loop_
_entity_poly.entity_id
_entity_poly.type
_entity_poly.pdbx_seq_one_letter_code
_entity_poly.pdbx_strand_id
1 'polypeptide(L)' 'MKNQEIKVGKPFKIENRVFYPLVKIFHCKHHDGEFYSLSPVAIVVVEEEMKYILPMEEGADLEKLKDLMDMIQ' A
#
# COMPACT_ATOMS: atom_id res chain seq x y z
N MET A 1 12.62 17.34 -8.93
CA MET A 1 13.16 16.57 -7.77
C MET A 1 12.28 15.34 -7.58
N LYS A 2 12.84 14.13 -7.48
CA LYS A 2 12.06 12.90 -7.29
C LYS A 2 12.07 12.54 -5.81
N ASN A 3 10.92 12.68 -5.15
CA ASN A 3 10.75 12.26 -3.76
C ASN A 3 9.95 10.96 -3.73
N GLN A 4 10.46 9.99 -2.97
CA GLN A 4 9.78 8.74 -2.70
C GLN A 4 9.63 8.60 -1.19
N GLU A 5 8.41 8.32 -0.74
CA GLU A 5 8.13 8.00 0.66
C GLU A 5 7.30 6.72 0.74
N ILE A 6 7.49 5.94 1.80
CA ILE A 6 6.62 4.81 2.13
C ILE A 6 5.73 5.27 3.28
N LYS A 7 4.43 5.06 3.15
CA LYS A 7 3.45 5.34 4.20
C LYS A 7 2.64 4.09 4.52
N VAL A 8 2.25 4.01 5.78
CA VAL A 8 1.26 3.04 6.26
C VAL A 8 -0.12 3.65 6.00
N GLY A 9 -0.95 2.94 5.25
CA GLY A 9 -2.34 3.31 5.00
C GLY A 9 -3.24 3.00 6.20
N LYS A 10 -4.54 3.29 6.04
CA LYS A 10 -5.55 3.04 7.07
C LYS A 10 -5.64 1.53 7.34
N PRO A 11 -5.58 1.09 8.61
CA PRO A 11 -5.72 -0.32 8.91
C PRO A 11 -7.14 -0.81 8.69
N PHE A 12 -7.28 -2.07 8.25
CA PHE A 12 -8.57 -2.75 8.15
C PHE A 12 -8.51 -4.12 8.85
N LYS A 13 -9.66 -4.64 9.27
CA LYS A 13 -9.75 -5.87 10.07
C LYS A 13 -10.55 -6.93 9.33
N ILE A 14 -10.04 -8.16 9.31
CA ILE A 14 -10.76 -9.36 8.86
C ILE A 14 -10.57 -10.42 9.95
N GLU A 15 -11.67 -10.89 10.53
CA GLU A 15 -11.65 -11.87 11.62
C GLU A 15 -10.75 -11.43 12.81
N ASN A 16 -9.75 -12.22 13.18
CA ASN A 16 -8.78 -11.94 14.24
C ASN A 16 -7.54 -11.17 13.74
N ARG A 17 -7.48 -10.78 12.46
CA ARG A 17 -6.32 -10.16 11.82
C ARG A 17 -6.52 -8.68 11.56
N VAL A 18 -5.48 -7.88 11.79
CA VAL A 18 -5.42 -6.48 11.41
C VAL A 18 -4.38 -6.29 10.31
N PHE A 19 -4.79 -5.65 9.22
CA PHE A 19 -4.00 -5.45 8.01
C PHE A 19 -3.60 -3.98 7.91
N TYR A 20 -2.30 -3.73 7.74
CA TYR A 20 -1.71 -2.41 7.58
C TYR A 20 -1.09 -2.33 6.17
N PRO A 21 -1.79 -1.73 5.20
CA PRO A 21 -1.28 -1.61 3.84
C PRO A 21 -0.09 -0.65 3.81
N LEU A 22 1.00 -1.05 3.15
CA LEU A 22 2.17 -0.21 2.88
C LEU A 22 2.10 0.27 1.43
N VAL A 23 2.12 1.60 1.26
CA VAL A 23 2.08 2.24 -0.06
C VAL A 23 3.32 3.10 -0.25
N LYS A 24 3.85 3.07 -1.46
CA LYS A 24 4.90 3.98 -1.93
C LYS A 24 4.24 5.15 -2.64
N ILE A 25 4.57 6.35 -2.19
CA ILE A 25 4.13 7.59 -2.81
C ILE A 25 5.32 8.14 -3.60
N PHE A 26 5.15 8.21 -4.91
CA PHE A 26 6.08 8.87 -5.80
C PHE A 26 5.57 10.28 -6.07
N HIS A 27 6.41 11.27 -5.81
CA HIS A 27 6.14 12.66 -6.09
C HIS A 27 7.23 13.23 -7.01
N CYS A 28 6.80 13.76 -8.15
CA CYS A 28 7.66 14.44 -9.10
C CYS A 28 7.16 15.86 -9.36
N LYS A 29 8.00 16.85 -9.05
CA LYS A 29 7.79 18.23 -9.48
C LYS A 29 8.47 18.47 -10.82
N HIS A 30 7.70 18.89 -11.81
CA HIS A 30 8.13 19.37 -13.12
C HIS A 30 7.76 20.85 -13.28
N HIS A 31 8.35 21.52 -14.26
CA HIS A 31 8.08 22.95 -14.53
C HIS A 31 6.61 23.22 -14.85
N ASP A 32 5.91 22.24 -15.42
CA ASP A 32 4.50 22.34 -15.82
C ASP A 32 3.51 21.81 -14.78
N GLY A 33 3.98 21.30 -13.64
CA GLY A 33 3.10 20.80 -12.57
C GLY A 33 3.71 19.76 -11.63
N GLU A 34 2.87 19.28 -10.70
CA GLU A 34 3.22 18.24 -9.73
C GLU A 34 2.50 16.93 -10.07
N PHE A 35 3.26 15.83 -10.11
CA PHE A 35 2.76 14.50 -10.40
C PHE A 35 2.90 13.61 -9.16
N TYR A 36 1.81 12.92 -8.81
CA TYR A 36 1.77 11.96 -7.72
C TYR A 36 1.35 10.59 -8.24
N SER A 37 2.04 9.55 -7.79
CA SER A 37 1.66 8.15 -8.03
C SER A 37 1.69 7.37 -6.73
N LEU A 38 0.73 6.47 -6.57
CA LEU A 38 0.62 5.54 -5.45
C LEU A 38 0.86 4.14 -5.96
N SER A 39 1.71 3.38 -5.27
CA SER A 39 1.99 1.99 -5.63
C SER A 39 2.00 1.13 -4.36
N PRO A 40 1.21 0.05 -4.29
CA PRO A 40 1.24 -0.84 -3.15
C PRO A 40 2.60 -1.56 -3.08
N VAL A 41 3.08 -1.79 -1.85
CA VAL A 41 4.40 -2.39 -1.59
C VAL A 41 4.25 -3.71 -0.85
N ALA A 42 3.42 -3.71 0.20
CA ALA A 42 3.17 -4.89 1.01
C ALA A 42 1.94 -4.65 1.88
N ILE A 43 1.51 -5.69 2.60
CA ILE A 43 0.57 -5.58 3.70
C ILE A 43 1.21 -6.20 4.95
N VAL A 44 1.29 -5.46 6.04
CA VAL A 44 1.67 -6.02 7.33
C VAL A 44 0.42 -6.59 7.99
N VAL A 45 0.48 -7.84 8.42
CA VAL A 45 -0.62 -8.52 9.10
C VAL A 45 -0.22 -8.76 10.55
N VAL A 46 -1.12 -8.40 11.45
CA VAL A 46 -1.02 -8.70 12.88
C VAL A 46 -2.14 -9.66 13.24
N GLU A 47 -1.78 -10.84 13.73
CA GLU A 47 -2.69 -11.93 14.11
C GLU A 47 -2.29 -12.43 15.49
N GLU A 48 -3.08 -12.08 16.51
CA GLU A 48 -2.76 -12.36 17.92
C GLU A 48 -1.35 -11.83 18.28
N GLU A 49 -0.40 -12.72 18.55
CA GLU A 49 1.00 -12.37 18.85
C GLU A 49 1.91 -12.42 17.62
N MET A 50 1.41 -12.89 16.47
CA MET A 50 2.18 -13.00 15.23
C MET A 50 2.11 -11.72 14.39
N LYS A 51 3.24 -11.37 13.78
CA LYS A 51 3.35 -10.27 12.82
C LYS A 51 4.11 -10.75 11.59
N TYR A 52 3.53 -10.58 10.41
CA TYR A 52 4.16 -10.98 9.15
C TYR A 52 3.87 -9.96 8.04
N ILE A 53 4.67 -9.99 6.98
CA ILE A 53 4.57 -9.08 5.84
C ILE A 53 4.23 -9.90 4.60
N LEU A 54 3.17 -9.50 3.90
CA LEU A 54 2.81 -10.01 2.59
C LEU A 54 3.33 -9.01 1.53
N PRO A 55 4.48 -9.27 0.88
CA PRO A 55 4.97 -8.40 -0.18
C PRO A 55 4.03 -8.44 -1.39
N MET A 56 3.80 -7.28 -2.01
CA MET A 56 3.12 -7.23 -3.31
C MET A 56 4.20 -7.42 -4.39
N GLU A 57 4.26 -8.62 -4.99
CA GLU A 57 5.17 -8.87 -6.10
C GLU A 57 4.79 -8.05 -7.34
N GLU A 58 5.79 -7.56 -8.08
CA GLU A 58 5.59 -7.03 -9.44
C GLU A 58 5.03 -8.16 -10.32
N GLY A 59 3.73 -8.09 -10.64
CA GLY A 59 3.01 -9.14 -11.37
C GLY A 59 1.81 -9.73 -10.63
N ALA A 60 1.54 -9.29 -9.39
CA ALA A 60 0.27 -9.57 -8.73
C ALA A 60 -0.89 -9.03 -9.59
N ASP A 61 -1.85 -9.91 -9.87
CA ASP A 61 -3.04 -9.63 -10.67
C ASP A 61 -3.68 -8.29 -10.28
N LEU A 62 -3.59 -7.30 -11.19
CA LEU A 62 -4.00 -5.91 -10.94
C LEU A 62 -5.46 -5.80 -10.51
N GLU A 63 -6.31 -6.76 -10.89
CA GLU A 63 -7.70 -6.81 -10.45
C GLU A 63 -7.81 -7.13 -8.96
N LYS A 64 -7.06 -8.13 -8.46
CA LYS A 64 -7.04 -8.46 -7.01
C LYS A 64 -6.47 -7.32 -6.16
N LEU A 65 -5.55 -6.56 -6.74
CA LEU A 65 -4.93 -5.41 -6.11
C LEU A 65 -5.91 -4.24 -5.99
N LYS A 66 -6.73 -4.03 -7.03
CA LYS A 66 -7.78 -3.01 -7.06
C LYS A 66 -8.85 -3.28 -6.01
N ASP A 67 -9.29 -4.54 -5.87
CA ASP A 67 -10.26 -4.93 -4.83
C ASP A 67 -9.72 -4.64 -3.41
N LEU A 68 -8.43 -4.90 -3.18
CA LEU A 68 -7.76 -4.60 -1.92
C LEU A 68 -7.63 -3.09 -1.64
N MET A 69 -7.43 -2.28 -2.68
CA MET A 69 -7.33 -0.82 -2.56
C MET A 69 -8.70 -0.17 -2.36
N ASP A 70 -9.76 -0.69 -3.00
CA ASP A 70 -11.13 -0.20 -2.86
C ASP A 70 -11.70 -0.45 -1.44
N MET A 71 -11.15 -1.43 -0.70
CA MET A 71 -11.49 -1.67 0.71
C MET A 71 -10.95 -0.61 1.70
N ILE A 72 -10.10 0.32 1.25
CA ILE A 72 -9.43 1.31 2.12
C ILE A 72 -10.24 2.63 2.27
N GLN A 73 -11.50 2.69 1.80
CA GLN A 73 -12.38 3.87 1.97
C GLN A 73 -12.50 4.38 3.42
#